data_AF-A0A520ZX79-F1
#
_entry.id   AF-A0A520ZX79-F1
#
_cell.length_a   1.000
_cell.length_b   1.000
_cell.length_c   1.000
_cell.angle_alpha   90.00
_cell.angle_beta   90.00
_cell.angle_gamma   90.00
#
_symmetry.space_group_name_H-M   'P 1'
#
loop_
_entity.id
_entity.type
_entity.pdbx_description
1 polymer ?
#
loop_
_entity_poly.entity_id
_entity_poly.type
_entity_poly.pdbx_seq_one_letter_code
_entity_poly.pdbx_strand_id
1 'polypeptide(L)'
;MDKIAPAQRNIFVAALLCVLAILSHSPAFGHKLGQSYTYLKIYDDKITGRFEIILDDLNRAISRNIAGTSITEENLSEHLAEIHE
;
A
#
# COMPACT_ATOMS: atom_id res chain seq x y z
N MET A 1 -53.19 -6.01 -5.72
CA MET A 1 -51.82 -5.46 -5.74
C MET A 1 -51.65 -4.68 -4.45
N ASP A 2 -51.14 -5.35 -3.41
CA ASP A 2 -51.05 -4.76 -2.07
C ASP A 2 -49.96 -3.70 -2.03
N LYS A 3 -50.35 -2.48 -1.66
CA LYS A 3 -49.44 -1.35 -1.50
C LYS A 3 -48.58 -1.62 -0.27
N ILE A 4 -47.28 -1.79 -0.47
CA ILE A 4 -46.31 -1.96 0.61
C ILE A 4 -46.36 -0.70 1.49
N ALA A 5 -46.60 -0.87 2.80
CA ALA A 5 -46.65 0.23 3.74
C ALA A 5 -45.29 0.98 3.77
N PRO A 6 -45.27 2.31 3.97
CA PRO A 6 -44.04 3.11 3.92
C PRO A 6 -42.96 2.63 4.92
N ALA A 7 -43.37 2.06 6.06
CA ALA A 7 -42.48 1.43 7.03
C ALA A 7 -41.78 0.18 6.46
N GLN A 8 -42.50 -0.70 5.75
CA GLN A 8 -41.91 -1.85 5.07
C GLN A 8 -40.92 -1.41 3.98
N ARG A 9 -41.25 -0.38 3.20
CA ARG A 9 -40.34 0.17 2.18
C ARG A 9 -39.00 0.60 2.79
N ASN A 10 -39.03 1.30 3.92
CA ASN A 10 -37.81 1.77 4.59
C ASN A 10 -36.98 0.60 5.14
N ILE A 11 -37.63 -0.46 5.65
CA ILE A 11 -36.93 -1.68 6.09
C ILE A 11 -36.24 -2.37 4.91
N PHE A 12 -36.92 -2.49 3.76
CA PHE A 12 -36.31 -3.08 2.56
C PHE A 12 -35.14 -2.26 2.04
N VAL A 13 -35.25 -0.92 2.04
CA VAL A 13 -34.14 -0.04 1.65
C VAL A 13 -32.96 -0.19 2.60
N ALA A 14 -33.20 -0.22 3.92
CA ALA A 14 -32.15 -0.41 4.91
C ALA A 14 -31.47 -1.77 4.78
N ALA A 15 -32.25 -2.85 4.58
CA ALA A 15 -31.73 -4.19 4.35
C ALA A 15 -30.87 -4.27 3.08
N LEU A 16 -31.33 -3.63 1.99
CA LEU A 16 -30.59 -3.56 0.74
C LEU A 16 -29.25 -2.81 0.91
N LEU A 17 -29.26 -1.67 1.62
CA LEU A 17 -28.04 -0.92 1.91
C LEU A 17 -27.05 -1.73 2.76
N CYS A 18 -27.53 -2.47 3.76
CA CYS A 18 -26.68 -3.37 4.54
C CYS A 18 -26.04 -4.46 3.67
N VAL A 19 -26.80 -5.08 2.76
CA VAL A 19 -26.26 -6.10 1.83
C VAL A 19 -25.21 -5.48 0.91
N LEU A 20 -25.46 -4.30 0.35
CA LEU A 20 -24.51 -3.62 -0.52
C LEU A 20 -23.23 -3.22 0.23
N ALA A 21 -23.32 -2.77 1.48
CA ALA A 21 -22.16 -2.45 2.31
C ALA A 21 -21.29 -3.68 2.56
N ILE A 22 -21.89 -4.84 2.86
CA ILE A 22 -21.15 -6.10 3.08
C ILE A 22 -20.47 -6.56 1.78
N LEU A 23 -21.16 -6.46 0.64
CA LEU A 23 -20.60 -6.84 -0.66
C LEU A 23 -19.51 -5.89 -1.16
N SER A 24 -19.48 -4.65 -0.69
CA SER A 24 -18.45 -3.65 -1.05
C SER A 24 -17.10 -3.86 -0.36
N HIS A 25 -16.96 -4.88 0.50
CA HIS A 25 -15.72 -5.16 1.20
C HIS A 25 -14.69 -5.80 0.27
N SER A 26 -14.01 -4.98 -0.53
CA SER A 26 -12.80 -5.42 -1.23
C SER A 26 -11.67 -5.53 -0.22
N PRO A 27 -10.92 -6.65 -0.16
CA PRO A 27 -9.71 -6.69 0.63
C PRO A 27 -8.75 -5.61 0.12
N ALA A 28 -8.46 -4.62 0.95
CA ALA A 28 -7.37 -3.68 0.72
C ALA A 28 -6.08 -4.46 0.99
N PHE A 29 -5.42 -4.91 -0.08
CA PHE A 29 -4.08 -5.49 0.05
C PHE A 29 -3.11 -4.37 0.37
N GLY A 30 -2.82 -4.20 1.67
CA GLY A 30 -1.69 -3.39 2.12
C GLY A 30 -0.37 -4.04 1.69
N HIS A 31 0.70 -3.24 1.73
CA HIS A 31 2.06 -3.67 1.45
C HIS A 31 2.40 -4.97 2.19
N LYS A 32 2.85 -6.00 1.48
CA LYS A 32 3.43 -7.18 2.12
C LYS A 32 4.87 -6.86 2.52
N LEU A 33 5.21 -7.16 3.78
CA LEU A 33 6.57 -7.04 4.28
C LEU A 33 7.51 -7.91 3.45
N GLY A 34 8.64 -7.35 3.01
CA GLY A 34 9.64 -8.07 2.21
C GLY A 34 9.34 -8.13 0.71
N GLN A 35 8.55 -7.21 0.16
CA GLN A 35 8.44 -7.02 -1.29
C GLN A 35 9.08 -5.70 -1.70
N SER A 36 9.93 -5.74 -2.74
CA SER A 36 10.42 -4.55 -3.44
C SER A 36 9.36 -4.07 -4.43
N TYR A 37 9.18 -2.76 -4.56
CA TYR A 37 8.20 -2.15 -5.46
C TYR A 37 8.86 -1.16 -6.40
N THR A 38 8.38 -1.12 -7.63
CA THR A 38 8.80 -0.13 -8.63
C THR A 38 7.57 0.56 -9.15
N TYR A 39 7.50 1.86 -8.90
CA TYR A 39 6.46 2.72 -9.44
C TYR A 39 7.09 3.63 -10.48
N LEU A 40 6.67 3.50 -11.74
CA LEU A 40 7.14 4.34 -12.84
C LEU A 40 5.96 5.09 -13.46
N LYS A 41 6.17 6.38 -13.69
CA LYS A 41 5.37 7.22 -14.57
C LYS A 41 6.22 7.52 -15.81
N ILE A 42 5.73 7.08 -16.96
CA ILE A 42 6.39 7.30 -18.25
C ILE A 42 5.63 8.41 -18.96
N TYR A 43 6.37 9.45 -19.37
CA TYR A 43 5.92 10.55 -20.22
C TYR A 43 6.69 10.51 -21.53
N ASP A 44 6.25 11.28 -22.52
CA ASP A 44 6.87 11.30 -23.85
C ASP A 44 8.34 11.75 -23.83
N ASP A 45 8.73 12.58 -22.87
CA ASP A 45 10.06 13.18 -22.74
C ASP A 45 10.85 12.71 -21.51
N LYS A 46 10.21 12.00 -20.57
CA LYS A 46 10.85 11.61 -19.30
C LYS A 46 10.21 10.40 -18.64
N ILE A 47 11.00 9.77 -17.77
CA ILE A 47 10.54 8.76 -16.83
C ILE A 47 10.75 9.31 -15.42
N THR A 48 9.74 9.22 -14.57
CA THR A 48 9.83 9.54 -13.14
C THR A 48 9.19 8.42 -12.33
N GLY A 49 9.40 8.38 -11.02
CA GLY A 49 8.90 7.27 -10.23
C GLY A 49 9.49 7.19 -8.84
N ARG A 50 9.19 6.08 -8.17
CA ARG A 50 9.79 5.69 -6.92
C ARG A 50 10.20 4.22 -7.01
N PHE A 51 11.43 3.93 -6.62
CA PHE A 51 11.92 2.58 -6.46
C PHE A 51 12.08 2.31 -4.96
N GLU A 52 11.37 1.30 -4.47
CA GLU A 52 11.51 0.80 -3.10
C GLU A 52 12.17 -0.57 -3.15
N ILE A 53 13.35 -0.67 -2.55
CA ILE A 53 14.11 -1.91 -2.44
C ILE A 53 14.25 -2.29 -0.98
N ILE A 54 14.14 -3.58 -0.68
CA ILE A 54 14.38 -4.09 0.67
C ILE A 54 15.88 -4.03 0.93
N LEU A 55 16.27 -3.65 2.15
CA LEU A 55 17.68 -3.50 2.51
C LEU A 55 18.50 -4.78 2.27
N ASP A 56 17.93 -5.96 2.54
CA ASP A 56 18.58 -7.25 2.29
C ASP A 56 18.91 -7.47 0.81
N ASP A 57 18.00 -7.08 -0.09
CA ASP A 57 18.19 -7.16 -1.53
C ASP A 57 19.27 -6.18 -1.99
N LEU A 58 19.25 -4.95 -1.46
CA LEU A 58 20.28 -3.95 -1.74
C LEU A 58 21.66 -4.43 -1.28
N ASN A 59 21.77 -4.94 -0.05
CA ASN A 59 23.01 -5.48 0.53
C ASN A 59 23.60 -6.60 -0.32
N ARG A 60 22.73 -7.53 -0.78
CA ARG A 60 23.12 -8.60 -1.70
C ARG A 60 23.62 -8.03 -3.03
N ALA A 61 22.95 -7.03 -3.59
CA ALA A 61 23.33 -6.43 -4.88
C ALA A 61 24.69 -5.70 -4.82
N ILE A 62 24.99 -5.01 -3.71
CA ILE A 62 26.27 -4.31 -3.52
C ILE A 62 27.37 -5.19 -2.91
N SER A 63 27.13 -6.50 -2.80
CA SER A 63 28.05 -7.48 -2.18
C SER A 63 28.49 -7.08 -0.75
N ARG A 64 27.66 -6.33 -0.02
CA ARG A 64 27.91 -6.01 1.39
C ARG A 64 27.21 -7.04 2.26
N ASN A 65 27.99 -7.70 3.11
CA ASN A 65 27.46 -8.59 4.13
C ASN A 65 27.11 -7.78 5.39
N ILE A 66 26.03 -6.99 5.33
CA ILE A 66 25.47 -6.27 6.50
C ILE A 66 24.48 -7.19 7.25
N ALA A 67 24.73 -8.50 7.24
CA ALA A 67 23.89 -9.44 7.97
C ALA A 67 24.10 -9.23 9.48
N GLY A 68 23.06 -8.72 10.16
CA GLY A 68 23.01 -8.63 11.62
C GLY A 68 23.01 -7.22 12.22
N THR A 69 23.21 -6.17 11.43
CA THR A 69 23.04 -4.79 11.89
C THR A 69 21.64 -4.31 11.52
N SER A 70 20.74 -4.28 12.49
CA SER A 70 19.44 -3.63 12.30
C SER A 70 19.67 -2.15 12.02
N ILE A 71 19.10 -1.64 10.93
CA ILE A 71 19.05 -0.19 10.71
C ILE A 71 18.02 0.37 11.70
N THR A 72 18.48 1.29 12.53
CA THR A 72 17.66 2.04 13.50
C THR A 72 17.54 3.47 13.01
N GLU A 73 16.60 4.23 13.57
CA GLU A 73 16.44 5.64 13.20
C GLU A 73 17.73 6.43 13.45
N GLU A 74 18.44 6.12 14.53
CA GLU A 74 19.68 6.77 14.92
C GLU A 74 20.80 6.51 13.91
N ASN A 75 21.05 5.26 13.51
CA ASN A 75 22.13 4.95 12.56
C ASN A 75 21.80 5.35 11.12
N LEU A 76 20.52 5.43 10.77
CA LEU A 76 20.09 5.97 9.48
C LEU A 76 20.34 7.48 9.43
N SER A 77 20.04 8.20 10.52
CA SER A 77 20.17 9.66 10.57
C SER A 77 21.59 10.17 10.32
N GLU A 78 22.60 9.39 10.71
CA GLU A 78 24.02 9.69 10.49
C GLU A 78 24.39 9.72 9.00
N HIS A 79 23.70 8.94 8.17
CA HIS A 79 24.00 8.79 6.75
C HIS A 79 22.98 9.46 5.81
N LEU A 80 21.88 10.04 6.33
CA LEU A 80 20.87 10.71 5.50
C LEU A 80 21.41 11.90 4.71
N ALA A 81 22.45 12.59 5.22
CA ALA A 81 23.09 13.70 4.53
C ALA A 81 23.77 13.28 3.22
N GLU A 82 24.20 12.01 3.11
CA GLU A 82 24.86 11.47 1.91
C GLU A 82 23.89 11.13 0.78
N ILE A 83 22.58 11.04 1.08
CA ILE A 83 21.53 10.60 0.13
C ILE A 83 20.87 11.79 -0.59
N HIS A 84 21.16 13.03 -0.18
CA HIS A 84 20.48 14.25 -0.65
C HIS A 84 21.21 15.04 -1.76
N GLU A 85 22.06 14.41 -2.57
CA GLU A 85 22.55 14.97 -3.86
C GLU A 85 21.67 14.57 -5.05
#